data_AF-A0A1V9R0F2-F1
#
_entry.id   AF-A0A1V9R0F2-F1
#
_cell.length_a   1.000
_cell.length_b   1.000
_cell.length_c   1.000
_cell.angle_alpha   90.00
_cell.angle_beta   90.00
_cell.angle_gamma   90.00
#
_symmetry.space_group_name_H-M   'P 1'
#
loop_
_entity.id
_entity.type
_entity.pdbx_description
1 polymer ?
#
loop_
_entity_poly.entity_id
_entity_poly.type
_entity_poly.pdbx_seq_one_letter_code
_entity_poly.pdbx_strand_id
1 'polypeptide(L)' 'MQVTIKTKLKISNSEIALSFFKTMEQYSQACNYVSEYIFNHDFDMKQSRLNKELYTKLRN' A
#
# COMPACT_ATOMS: atom_id res chain seq x y z
N MET A 1 -21.45 -9.03 12.04
CA MET A 1 -21.45 -10.10 11.00
C MET A 1 -20.01 -10.35 10.61
N GLN A 2 -19.49 -11.58 10.75
CA GLN A 2 -18.09 -11.89 10.46
C GLN A 2 -18.01 -12.69 9.16
N VAL A 3 -17.25 -12.17 8.19
CA VAL A 3 -16.99 -12.86 6.92
C VAL A 3 -15.49 -13.13 6.86
N THR A 4 -15.10 -14.40 6.75
CA THR A 4 -13.71 -14.82 6.59
C THR A 4 -13.53 -15.40 5.20
N ILE A 5 -12.67 -14.79 4.38
CA ILE A 5 -12.36 -15.26 3.03
C ILE A 5 -10.90 -15.73 3.02
N LYS A 6 -10.67 -16.99 2.63
CA LYS A 6 -9.33 -17.53 2.38
C LYS A 6 -9.16 -17.70 0.88
N THR A 7 -8.25 -16.94 0.28
CA THR A 7 -7.92 -17.04 -1.15
C THR A 7 -6.49 -17.53 -1.34
N LYS A 8 -6.27 -18.36 -2.35
CA LYS A 8 -4.94 -18.80 -2.78
C LYS A 8 -4.79 -18.43 -4.26
N LEU A 9 -3.94 -17.46 -4.54
CA LEU A 9 -3.64 -17.05 -5.91
C LEU A 9 -2.59 -18.01 -6.49
N LYS A 10 -2.97 -18.75 -7.53
CA LYS A 10 -2.03 -19.56 -8.31
C LYS A 10 -1.57 -18.74 -9.51
N ILE A 11 -0.36 -18.21 -9.45
CA ILE A 11 0.23 -17.47 -10.55
C ILE A 11 1.14 -18.40 -11.33
N SER A 12 0.69 -18.84 -12.50
CA SER A 12 1.37 -19.87 -13.32
C SER A 12 2.48 -19.31 -14.20
N ASN A 13 2.42 -18.02 -14.54
CA ASN A 13 3.37 -17.34 -15.40
C ASN A 13 4.40 -16.59 -14.54
N SER A 14 5.69 -16.85 -14.76
CA SER A 14 6.79 -16.26 -13.98
C SER A 14 6.87 -14.74 -14.07
N GLU A 15 6.57 -14.15 -15.23
CA GLU A 15 6.59 -12.70 -15.44
C GLU A 15 5.44 -12.01 -14.70
N ILE A 16 4.26 -12.63 -14.71
CA ILE A 16 3.10 -12.17 -13.94
C ILE A 16 3.39 -12.31 -12.44
N ALA A 17 4.03 -13.40 -12.02
CA ALA A 17 4.40 -13.62 -10.61
C ALA A 17 5.38 -12.56 -10.11
N LEU A 18 6.39 -12.22 -10.92
CA LEU A 18 7.34 -11.17 -10.61
C LEU A 18 6.66 -9.80 -10.54
N SER A 19 5.79 -9.48 -11.50
CA SER A 19 5.05 -8.21 -11.53
C SER A 19 4.13 -8.06 -10.32
N PHE A 20 3.45 -9.16 -9.94
CA PHE A 20 2.64 -9.22 -8.74
C PHE A 20 3.48 -8.99 -7.47
N PHE A 21 4.58 -9.71 -7.32
CA PHE A 21 5.48 -9.55 -6.17
C PHE A 21 5.97 -8.10 -6.03
N LYS A 22 6.44 -7.50 -7.13
CA LYS A 22 6.87 -6.09 -7.14
C LYS A 22 5.74 -5.14 -6.75
N THR A 23 4.51 -5.39 -7.24
CA THR A 23 3.34 -4.58 -6.88
C THR A 23 3.04 -4.67 -5.38
N MET A 24 3.11 -5.86 -4.79
CA MET A 24 2.89 -6.07 -3.35
C MET A 24 4.00 -5.44 -2.51
N GLU A 25 5.25 -5.52 -2.95
CA GLU A 25 6.37 -4.86 -2.29
C GLU A 25 6.21 -3.34 -2.33
N GLN A 26 5.92 -2.75 -3.50
CA GLN A 26 5.68 -1.32 -3.65
C GLN A 26 4.49 -0.84 -2.81
N TYR A 27 3.41 -1.62 -2.76
CA TYR A 27 2.28 -1.33 -1.89
C TYR A 27 2.69 -1.33 -0.41
N SER A 28 3.45 -2.34 0.04
CA SER A 28 3.94 -2.39 1.41
C SER A 28 4.85 -1.21 1.76
N GLN A 29 5.74 -0.80 0.85
CA GLN A 29 6.62 0.34 1.03
C GLN A 29 5.82 1.65 1.15
N ALA A 30 4.83 1.86 0.27
CA ALA A 30 3.95 3.02 0.33
C ALA A 30 3.17 3.07 1.66
N CYS A 31 2.64 1.94 2.14
CA CYS A 31 1.98 1.87 3.44
C CYS A 31 2.92 2.25 4.59
N ASN A 32 4.15 1.73 4.59
CA ASN A 32 5.14 2.06 5.61
C ASN A 32 5.50 3.54 5.61
N TYR A 33 5.68 4.13 4.42
CA TYR A 33 5.97 5.55 4.28
C TYR A 33 4.84 6.45 4.78
N VAL A 34 3.59 6.13 4.43
CA VAL A 34 2.42 6.86 4.95
C VAL A 34 2.31 6.72 6.46
N SER A 35 2.54 5.51 6.99
CA SER A 35 2.54 5.26 8.44
C SER A 35 3.58 6.14 9.14
N GLU A 36 4.84 6.09 8.70
CA GLU A 36 5.93 6.92 9.23
C GLU A 36 5.59 8.42 9.18
N TYR A 37 5.04 8.90 8.07
CA TYR A 37 4.62 10.29 7.95
C TYR A 37 3.58 10.66 9.03
N ILE A 38 2.54 9.84 9.21
CA ILE A 38 1.48 10.09 10.21
C ILE A 38 2.07 10.15 11.62
N PHE A 39 2.93 9.20 11.99
CA PHE A 39 3.59 9.17 13.31
C PHE A 39 4.44 10.42 13.58
N ASN A 40 5.06 10.98 12.53
CA ASN A 40 5.90 12.16 12.63
C ASN A 40 5.15 13.49 12.43
N HIS A 41 3.86 13.48 12.07
CA HIS A 41 3.06 14.68 11.76
C HIS A 41 1.74 14.67 12.53
N ASP A 42 1.85 14.73 13.86
CA ASP A 42 0.74 14.90 14.82
C ASP A 42 -0.38 13.84 14.71
N PHE A 43 -0.07 12.67 14.15
CA PHE A 43 -1.06 11.63 13.87
C PHE A 43 -2.24 12.14 13.03
N ASP A 44 -2.00 13.05 12.08
CA ASP A 44 -3.07 13.53 11.21
C ASP A 44 -3.56 12.44 10.25
N MET A 45 -4.72 11.87 10.55
CA MET A 45 -5.36 10.83 9.75
C MET A 45 -6.35 11.38 8.70
N LYS A 46 -6.45 12.71 8.52
CA LYS A 46 -7.36 13.28 7.52
C LYS A 46 -6.89 12.98 6.11
N GLN A 47 -7.63 12.12 5.42
CA GLN A 47 -7.31 11.66 4.07
C GLN A 47 -7.05 12.81 3.07
N SER A 48 -7.85 13.89 3.11
CA SER A 48 -7.66 15.03 2.19
C SER A 48 -6.31 15.75 2.39
N ARG A 49 -5.84 15.86 3.63
CA ARG A 49 -4.53 16.43 3.96
C ARG A 49 -3.41 15.46 3.59
N LEU A 50 -3.53 14.19 3.95
CA LEU A 50 -2.55 13.17 3.57
C LEU A 50 -2.39 13.05 2.05
N ASN A 51 -3.48 13.04 1.29
CA ASN A 51 -3.41 13.02 -0.17
C ASN A 51 -2.73 14.28 -0.71
N LYS A 52 -3.03 15.46 -0.16
CA LYS A 52 -2.37 16.71 -0.57
C LYS A 52 -0.85 16.64 -0.38
N GLU A 53 -0.38 16.12 0.75
CA GLU A 53 1.05 16.11 1.11
C GLU A 53 1.83 14.92 0.52
N LEU A 54 1.17 13.78 0.33
CA LEU A 54 1.84 12.50 0.02
C LEU A 54 1.56 11.97 -1.39
N TYR A 55 0.43 12.33 -2.03
CA TYR A 55 0.02 11.68 -3.29
C TYR A 55 1.05 11.85 -4.40
N THR A 56 1.56 13.07 -4.61
CA THR A 56 2.59 13.34 -5.62
C THR A 56 3.88 12.56 -5.34
N LYS A 57 4.23 12.33 -4.07
CA LYS A 57 5.43 11.57 -3.68
C LYS A 57 5.28 10.07 -3.90
N LEU A 58 4.09 9.53 -3.64
CA LEU A 58 3.79 8.10 -3.77
C LEU A 58 3.44 7.68 -5.20
N ARG A 59 3.02 8.64 -6.05
CA ARG A 59 2.62 8.36 -7.43
C ARG A 59 3.80 8.25 -8.39
N ASN A 60 4.91 8.91 -8.06
CA ASN A 60 6.13 9.02 -8.86
C ASN A 60 7.16 7.99 -8.43
#